data_AF-A0A4Y9YWI4-F1
#
_entry.id   AF-A0A4Y9YWI4-F1
#
_cell.length_a   1.000
_cell.length_b   1.000
_cell.length_c   1.000
_cell.angle_alpha   90.00
_cell.angle_beta   90.00
_cell.angle_gamma   90.00
#
_symmetry.space_group_name_H-M   'P 1'
#
loop_
_entity.id
_entity.type
_entity.pdbx_description
1 polymer ?
#
loop_
_entity_poly.entity_id
_entity_poly.type
_entity_poly.pdbx_seq_one_letter_code
_entity_poly.pdbx_strand_id
1 'polypeptide(L)'
;SGQLRDRIEAYEQGTPQFRLGLWRKVFNENYEKLFQPPVEKVWEYHLPGTLEIVTNRAFSKSYVAIQPEGVKAEIRKDIQAIVERGDGKKWIDEANGSFEYPYKTYVVIMNRK
;
A
#
# COMPACT_ATOMS: atom_id res chain seq x y z
N SER A 1 -3.85 -8.00 6.05
CA SER A 1 -3.50 -6.57 5.90
C SER A 1 -4.64 -5.67 5.38
N GLY A 2 -5.91 -6.07 5.48
CA GLY A 2 -7.06 -5.22 5.12
C GLY A 2 -7.32 -4.09 6.12
N GLN A 3 -7.37 -4.41 7.41
CA GLN A 3 -7.81 -3.49 8.47
C GLN A 3 -7.00 -2.18 8.58
N LEU A 4 -5.66 -2.26 8.46
CA LEU A 4 -4.82 -1.06 8.43
C LEU A 4 -5.17 -0.16 7.25
N ARG A 5 -5.46 -0.76 6.08
CA ARG A 5 -5.83 -0.02 4.88
C ARG A 5 -7.22 0.59 5.07
N ASP A 6 -8.19 -0.19 5.51
CA ASP A 6 -9.55 0.28 5.79
C ASP A 6 -9.53 1.50 6.73
N ARG A 7 -8.65 1.46 7.74
CA ARG A 7 -8.51 2.54 8.71
C ARG A 7 -8.00 3.86 8.12
N ILE A 8 -6.96 3.80 7.28
CA ILE A 8 -6.32 5.00 6.73
C ILE A 8 -7.02 5.49 5.46
N GLU A 9 -7.55 4.57 4.66
CA GLU A 9 -8.24 4.87 3.40
C GLU A 9 -9.63 5.48 3.63
N ALA A 10 -10.16 5.45 4.86
CA ALA A 10 -11.31 6.26 5.26
C ALA A 10 -11.10 7.78 4.99
N TYR A 11 -9.85 8.25 4.95
CA TYR A 11 -9.50 9.64 4.63
C TYR A 11 -9.12 9.86 3.15
N GLU A 12 -9.14 8.81 2.32
CA GLU A 12 -8.60 8.83 0.95
C GLU A 12 -9.32 9.80 0.01
N GLN A 13 -10.60 10.10 0.26
CA GLN A 13 -11.43 11.06 -0.49
C GLN A 13 -11.33 10.91 -2.03
N GLY A 14 -11.24 9.66 -2.52
CA GLY A 14 -11.15 9.38 -3.96
C GLY A 14 -9.77 9.62 -4.59
N THR A 15 -8.72 9.81 -3.77
CA THR A 15 -7.34 9.91 -4.26
C THR A 15 -6.98 8.67 -5.09
N PRO A 16 -6.47 8.82 -6.33
CA PRO A 16 -6.10 7.67 -7.15
C PRO A 16 -5.06 6.79 -6.47
N GLN A 17 -5.39 5.53 -6.22
CA GLN A 17 -4.43 4.53 -5.77
C GLN A 17 -4.05 3.60 -6.90
N PHE A 18 -2.77 3.23 -6.92
CA PHE A 18 -2.27 2.20 -7.82
C PHE A 18 -3.10 0.89 -7.75
N ARG A 19 -3.50 0.48 -6.54
CA ARG A 19 -4.26 -0.76 -6.31
C ARG A 19 -5.67 -0.76 -6.92
N LEU A 20 -6.26 0.41 -7.14
CA LEU A 20 -7.60 0.53 -7.73
C LEU A 20 -7.57 0.29 -9.24
N GLY A 21 -6.38 0.12 -9.84
CA GLY A 21 -6.22 -0.16 -11.26
C GLY A 21 -6.62 0.99 -12.18
N LEU A 22 -6.96 2.18 -11.64
CA LEU A 22 -7.40 3.34 -12.43
C LEU A 22 -6.38 3.76 -13.49
N TRP A 23 -5.09 3.53 -13.24
CA TRP A 23 -4.01 3.80 -14.19
C TRP A 23 -4.08 2.96 -15.47
N ARG A 24 -4.76 1.79 -15.44
CA ARG A 24 -4.92 0.90 -16.61
C ARG A 24 -5.70 1.53 -17.75
N LYS A 25 -6.41 2.63 -17.49
CA LYS A 25 -7.05 3.46 -18.53
C LYS A 25 -6.07 3.98 -19.59
N VAL A 26 -4.76 3.94 -19.31
CA VAL A 26 -3.71 4.22 -20.29
C VAL A 26 -3.72 3.24 -21.48
N PHE A 27 -4.14 1.99 -21.28
CA PHE A 27 -4.21 0.96 -22.32
C PHE A 27 -5.54 1.00 -23.07
N ASN A 28 -5.82 2.16 -23.66
CA ASN A 28 -7.01 2.37 -24.47
C ASN A 28 -6.70 2.29 -25.98
N GLU A 29 -7.68 2.61 -26.82
CA GLU A 29 -7.55 2.56 -28.28
C GLU A 29 -6.37 3.38 -28.85
N ASN A 30 -5.95 4.47 -28.19
CA ASN A 30 -4.80 5.24 -28.64
C ASN A 30 -3.47 4.54 -28.32
N TYR A 31 -3.40 3.80 -27.22
CA TYR A 31 -2.23 3.00 -26.89
C TYR A 31 -2.01 1.91 -27.94
N GLU A 32 -3.06 1.20 -28.34
CA GLU A 32 -2.99 0.11 -29.32
C GLU A 32 -2.52 0.59 -30.71
N LYS A 33 -2.73 1.86 -31.05
CA LYS A 33 -2.22 2.45 -32.30
C LYS A 33 -0.70 2.64 -32.28
N LEU A 34 -0.13 2.98 -31.11
CA LEU A 34 1.24 3.48 -30.97
C LEU A 34 2.22 2.45 -30.36
N PHE A 35 1.71 1.50 -29.60
CA PHE A 35 2.50 0.55 -28.80
C PHE A 35 2.06 -0.89 -29.06
N GLN A 36 2.97 -1.83 -28.80
CA GLN A 36 2.63 -3.24 -28.69
C GLN A 36 1.83 -3.51 -27.40
N PRO A 37 1.12 -4.65 -27.29
CA PRO A 37 0.48 -5.03 -26.02
C PRO A 37 1.46 -4.94 -24.85
N PRO A 38 1.05 -4.35 -23.70
CA PRO A 38 1.96 -4.17 -22.58
C PRO A 38 2.35 -5.52 -21.99
N VAL A 39 3.60 -5.64 -21.54
CA VAL A 39 4.03 -6.81 -20.76
C VAL A 39 4.00 -6.41 -19.28
N GLU A 40 3.19 -7.12 -18.50
CA GLU A 40 3.11 -6.93 -17.05
C GLU A 40 3.81 -8.08 -16.34
N LYS A 41 4.69 -7.74 -15.40
CA LYS A 41 5.35 -8.69 -14.51
C LYS A 41 5.11 -8.26 -13.07
N VAL A 42 4.82 -9.24 -12.22
CA VAL A 42 4.49 -9.02 -10.80
C VAL A 42 5.41 -9.89 -9.95
N TRP A 43 6.00 -9.29 -8.93
CA TRP A 43 6.78 -10.00 -7.93
C TRP A 43 6.20 -9.76 -6.55
N GLU A 44 6.08 -10.84 -5.79
CA GLU A 44 5.75 -10.77 -4.37
C GLU A 44 7.05 -10.66 -3.59
N TYR A 45 7.09 -9.69 -2.68
CA TYR A 45 8.22 -9.46 -1.80
C TYR A 45 7.72 -9.18 -0.39
N HIS A 46 8.30 -9.83 0.60
CA HIS A 46 7.95 -9.63 2.01
C HIS A 46 9.02 -8.74 2.63
N LEU A 47 8.65 -7.48 2.88
CA LEU A 47 9.52 -6.54 3.59
C LEU A 47 9.49 -6.88 5.08
N PRO A 48 10.62 -6.77 5.81
CA PRO A 48 10.59 -6.71 7.26
C PRO A 48 9.76 -5.50 7.70
N GLY A 49 8.69 -5.76 8.45
CA GLY A 49 7.79 -4.77 9.02
C GLY A 49 7.93 -4.73 10.53
N THR A 50 7.93 -3.52 11.08
CA THR A 50 7.79 -3.26 12.52
C THR A 50 6.62 -2.32 12.73
N LEU A 51 6.15 -2.15 13.98
CA LEU A 51 5.12 -1.17 14.31
C LEU A 51 5.51 0.23 13.79
N GLU A 52 6.76 0.62 13.97
CA GLU A 52 7.29 1.91 13.51
C GLU A 52 7.23 2.02 11.99
N ILE A 53 7.76 1.04 11.25
CA ILE A 53 7.75 1.05 9.78
C ILE A 53 6.32 1.14 9.25
N VAL A 54 5.41 0.35 9.80
CA VAL A 54 3.99 0.34 9.39
C VAL A 54 3.34 1.70 9.67
N THR A 55 3.60 2.29 10.84
CA THR A 55 3.11 3.61 11.22
C THR A 55 3.66 4.68 10.28
N ASN A 56 4.97 4.73 10.07
CA ASN A 56 5.60 5.73 9.19
C ASN A 56 5.07 5.65 7.76
N ARG A 57 4.80 4.45 7.24
CA ARG A 57 4.19 4.27 5.90
C ARG A 57 2.73 4.71 5.83
N ALA A 58 1.96 4.51 6.91
CA ALA A 58 0.60 5.04 6.98
C ALA A 58 0.61 6.57 6.97
N PHE A 59 1.53 7.18 7.73
CA PHE A 59 1.62 8.63 7.91
C PHE A 59 2.31 9.37 6.75
N SER A 60 3.04 8.68 5.88
CA SER A 60 3.61 9.27 4.66
C SER A 60 2.57 9.46 3.54
N LYS A 61 1.37 8.89 3.67
CA LYS A 61 0.26 9.13 2.74
C LYS A 61 -0.30 10.52 2.96
N SER A 62 -0.41 11.31 1.89
CA SER A 62 -0.83 12.72 1.95
C SER A 62 -2.14 12.92 2.71
N TYR A 63 -3.15 12.09 2.47
CA TYR A 63 -4.46 12.17 3.14
C TYR A 63 -4.44 11.80 4.62
N VAL A 64 -3.39 11.13 5.12
CA VAL A 64 -3.15 10.93 6.56
C VAL A 64 -2.30 12.07 7.12
N ALA A 65 -1.28 12.49 6.37
CA ALA A 65 -0.34 13.54 6.77
C ALA A 65 -1.00 14.89 7.06
N ILE A 66 -2.05 15.25 6.30
CA ILE A 66 -2.79 16.50 6.47
C ILE A 66 -3.85 16.47 7.59
N GLN A 67 -4.07 15.32 8.24
CA GLN A 67 -5.09 15.21 9.28
C GLN A 67 -4.74 16.05 10.52
N PRO A 68 -5.74 16.53 11.28
CA PRO A 68 -5.50 17.17 12.57
C PRO A 68 -4.77 16.26 13.56
N GLU A 69 -4.01 16.83 14.51
CA GLU A 69 -3.22 16.04 15.47
C GLU A 69 -4.06 15.08 16.32
N GLY A 70 -5.29 15.46 16.70
CA GLY A 70 -6.21 14.56 17.40
C GLY A 70 -6.59 13.33 16.56
N VAL A 71 -6.83 13.52 15.26
CA VAL A 71 -7.13 12.42 14.33
C VAL A 71 -5.91 11.54 14.12
N LYS A 72 -4.72 12.14 13.99
CA LYS A 72 -3.44 11.43 13.89
C LYS A 72 -3.16 10.59 15.14
N ALA A 73 -3.46 11.09 16.33
CA ALA A 73 -3.30 10.33 17.57
C ALA A 73 -4.16 9.06 17.57
N GLU A 74 -5.44 9.17 17.16
CA GLU A 74 -6.32 8.00 17.04
C GLU A 74 -5.82 7.01 15.98
N ILE A 75 -5.36 7.50 14.82
CA ILE A 75 -4.77 6.62 13.79
C ILE A 75 -3.56 5.85 14.37
N ARG A 76 -2.65 6.50 15.11
CA ARG A 76 -1.51 5.79 15.73
C ARG A 76 -1.96 4.69 16.68
N LYS A 77 -2.93 5.00 17.54
CA LYS A 77 -3.49 4.06 18.51
C LYS A 77 -4.13 2.85 17.81
N ASP A 78 -4.89 3.10 16.75
CA ASP A 78 -5.53 2.04 15.98
C ASP A 78 -4.51 1.16 15.24
N ILE A 79 -3.46 1.76 14.67
CA ILE A 79 -2.36 1.02 14.06
C ILE A 79 -1.68 0.10 15.08
N GLN A 80 -1.39 0.63 16.27
CA GLN A 80 -0.79 -0.14 17.35
C GLN A 80 -1.67 -1.34 17.73
N ALA A 81 -2.97 -1.11 17.97
CA ALA A 81 -3.90 -2.18 18.31
C ALA A 81 -4.02 -3.24 17.20
N ILE A 82 -4.03 -2.84 15.93
CA ILE A 82 -4.06 -3.77 14.79
C ILE A 82 -2.78 -4.62 14.75
N VAL A 83 -1.62 -4.00 14.94
CA VAL A 83 -0.34 -4.73 14.93
C VAL A 83 -0.25 -5.66 16.13
N GLU A 84 -0.60 -5.21 17.33
CA GLU A 84 -0.55 -6.02 18.56
C GLU A 84 -1.49 -7.23 18.51
N ARG A 85 -2.71 -7.06 18.00
CA ARG A 85 -3.66 -8.18 17.85
C ARG A 85 -3.15 -9.28 16.93
N GLY A 86 -2.27 -8.95 15.98
CA GLY A 86 -1.50 -9.93 15.22
C GLY A 86 -2.25 -10.68 14.10
N ASP A 87 -3.45 -10.24 13.71
CA ASP A 87 -4.27 -10.94 12.72
C ASP A 87 -3.54 -11.13 11.37
N GLY A 88 -3.21 -12.39 11.04
CA GLY A 88 -2.52 -12.74 9.81
C GLY A 88 -1.07 -12.25 9.74
N LYS A 89 -0.48 -11.87 10.89
CA LYS A 89 0.94 -11.55 11.00
C LYS A 89 1.77 -12.84 10.90
N LYS A 90 2.77 -12.84 10.03
CA LYS A 90 3.80 -13.87 9.99
C LYS A 90 5.07 -13.29 10.59
N TRP A 91 5.53 -13.85 11.70
CA TRP A 91 6.73 -13.37 12.37
C TRP A 91 7.99 -13.74 11.58
N ILE A 92 8.90 -12.79 11.49
CA ILE A 92 10.29 -13.01 11.07
C ILE A 92 11.13 -13.19 12.34
N ASP A 93 10.90 -12.31 13.31
CA ASP A 93 11.50 -12.32 14.65
C ASP A 93 10.53 -11.69 15.65
N GLU A 94 9.81 -12.52 16.40
CA GLU A 94 8.80 -12.08 17.37
C GLU A 94 9.42 -11.34 18.56
N ALA A 95 10.59 -11.76 19.03
CA ALA A 95 11.26 -11.14 20.17
C ALA A 95 11.64 -9.67 19.87
N ASN A 96 12.02 -9.38 18.62
CA ASN A 96 12.33 -8.04 18.15
C ASN A 96 11.16 -7.33 17.45
N GLY A 97 9.96 -7.92 17.45
CA GLY A 97 8.75 -7.30 16.89
C GLY A 97 8.74 -7.16 15.36
N SER A 98 9.52 -7.99 14.65
CA SER A 98 9.66 -7.96 13.19
C SER A 98 8.79 -9.03 12.51
N PHE A 99 8.02 -8.62 11.51
CA PHE A 99 7.07 -9.48 10.80
C PHE A 99 7.05 -9.23 9.30
N GLU A 100 6.54 -10.19 8.53
CA GLU A 100 6.38 -10.03 7.10
C GLU A 100 5.33 -8.96 6.78
N TYR A 101 5.74 -7.96 6.01
CA TYR A 101 4.87 -6.98 5.39
C TYR A 101 4.77 -7.28 3.89
N PRO A 102 3.69 -7.95 3.44
CA PRO A 102 3.57 -8.38 2.04
C PRO A 102 3.45 -7.18 1.11
N TYR A 103 4.28 -7.15 0.09
CA TYR A 103 4.34 -6.12 -0.94
C TYR A 103 4.33 -6.75 -2.33
N LYS A 104 3.63 -6.09 -3.27
CA LYS A 104 3.61 -6.49 -4.68
C LYS A 104 4.26 -5.38 -5.51
N THR A 105 5.31 -5.74 -6.22
CA THR A 105 5.95 -4.84 -7.18
C THR A 105 5.49 -5.19 -8.58
N TYR A 106 4.98 -4.19 -9.28
CA TYR A 106 4.52 -4.32 -10.66
C TYR A 106 5.54 -3.64 -11.57
N VAL A 107 5.95 -4.34 -12.63
CA VAL A 107 6.69 -3.74 -13.74
C VAL A 107 5.84 -3.87 -14.98
N VAL A 108 5.65 -2.73 -15.64
CA VAL A 108 4.81 -2.60 -16.84
C VAL A 108 5.72 -2.10 -17.96
N ILE A 109 5.87 -2.89 -19.00
CA ILE A 109 6.75 -2.58 -20.14
C ILE A 109 5.86 -2.21 -21.33
N MET A 110 6.06 -1.00 -21.85
CA MET A 110 5.36 -0.45 -23.01
C MET A 110 6.36 -0.33 -24.15
N ASN A 111 6.33 -1.24 -25.12
CA ASN A 111 7.20 -1.20 -26.29
C ASN A 111 6.51 -0.42 -27.41
N ARG A 112 7.18 0.61 -27.95
CA ARG A 112 6.69 1.33 -29.12
C ARG A 112 6.68 0.40 -30.34
N LYS A 113 5.71 0.59 -31.23
CA LYS A 113 5.72 -0.05 -32.56
C LYS A 113 6.83 0.50 -33.45
#